data_AF-A0A8J6KZ27-F1
#
_entry.id   AF-A0A8J6KZ27-F1
#
_cell.length_a   1.000
_cell.length_b   1.000
_cell.length_c   1.000
_cell.angle_alpha   90.00
_cell.angle_beta   90.00
_cell.angle_gamma   90.00
#
_symmetry.space_group_name_H-M   'P 1'
#
loop_
_entity.id
_entity.type
_entity.pdbx_description
1 polymer ?
#
loop_
_entity_poly.entity_id
_entity_poly.type
_entity_poly.pdbx_seq_one_letter_code
_entity_poly.pdbx_strand_id
1 'polypeptide(L)'
;FLSKLYMVRTMLESLIADKRGSKKTLRSSLDGPIVLAIEDFHKQSFFFTHLLNISEALQQCCDLSQLWFREFFLELTMGRRIQFPIEMSMPWILTDHILETKEPSMMEYVLYPLDLYNDSAYYALTKFKKQFLYDEIEAEASDMLPSFLQSPRGWTWPVLQK
;
A
#
# COMPACT_ATOMS: atom_id res chain seq x y z
N PHE A 1 18.86 0.73 -18.40
CA PHE A 1 18.65 -0.72 -18.17
C PHE A 1 17.20 -1.11 -18.43
N LEU A 2 16.22 -0.44 -17.82
CA LEU A 2 14.77 -0.69 -18.03
C LEU A 2 14.33 -0.64 -19.51
N SER A 3 14.81 0.33 -20.30
CA SER A 3 14.51 0.41 -21.74
C SER A 3 15.01 -0.80 -22.54
N LYS A 4 16.16 -1.37 -22.15
CA LYS A 4 16.71 -2.58 -22.79
C LYS A 4 15.86 -3.80 -22.43
N LEU A 5 15.49 -3.93 -21.15
CA LEU A 5 14.62 -5.02 -20.68
C LEU A 5 13.25 -4.99 -21.36
N TYR A 6 12.65 -3.79 -21.47
CA TYR A 6 11.40 -3.59 -22.19
C TYR A 6 11.50 -4.08 -23.64
N MET A 7 12.50 -3.59 -24.39
CA MET A 7 12.70 -3.95 -25.79
C MET A 7 12.90 -5.45 -25.98
N VAL A 8 13.75 -6.08 -25.15
CA VAL A 8 14.00 -7.53 -25.21
C VAL A 8 12.71 -8.31 -24.93
N ARG A 9 11.97 -7.96 -23.89
CA ARG A 9 10.71 -8.64 -23.55
C ARG A 9 9.68 -8.53 -24.67
N THR A 10 9.47 -7.33 -25.23
CA THR A 10 8.53 -7.11 -26.34
C THR A 10 8.92 -7.87 -27.59
N MET A 11 10.22 -7.90 -27.93
CA MET A 11 10.71 -8.69 -29.07
C MET A 11 10.48 -10.19 -28.85
N LEU A 12 10.80 -10.71 -27.66
CA LEU A 12 10.59 -12.11 -27.32
C LEU A 12 9.11 -12.49 -27.31
N GLU A 13 8.25 -11.64 -26.75
CA GLU A 13 6.79 -11.83 -26.76
C GLU A 13 6.26 -11.95 -28.19
N SER A 14 6.74 -11.12 -29.12
CA SER A 14 6.34 -11.18 -30.53
C SER A 14 6.75 -12.50 -31.23
N LEU A 15 7.80 -13.17 -30.77
CA LEU A 15 8.26 -14.45 -31.30
C LEU A 15 7.39 -15.61 -30.83
N ILE A 16 6.92 -15.57 -29.58
CA ILE A 16 6.12 -16.64 -28.97
C ILE A 16 4.60 -16.39 -29.04
N ALA A 17 4.16 -15.21 -29.49
CA ALA A 17 2.76 -14.84 -29.59
C ALA A 17 1.99 -15.74 -30.58
N ASP A 18 0.86 -16.27 -30.12
CA ASP A 18 -0.08 -17.01 -30.96
C ASP A 18 -0.95 -16.03 -31.77
N LYS A 19 -1.10 -16.29 -33.08
CA LYS A 19 -2.01 -15.49 -33.94
C LYS A 19 -3.46 -15.96 -33.80
N ARG A 20 -4.36 -14.98 -33.83
CA ARG A 20 -5.81 -15.16 -34.07
C ARG A 20 -6.18 -15.17 -35.58
N GLY A 21 -5.40 -15.84 -36.45
CA GLY A 21 -5.69 -15.82 -37.91
C GLY A 21 -4.80 -16.69 -38.80
N SER A 22 -5.03 -16.64 -40.12
CA SER A 22 -4.58 -17.63 -41.13
C SER A 22 -3.12 -17.49 -41.65
N LYS A 23 -2.34 -16.50 -41.19
CA LYS A 23 -0.91 -16.35 -41.58
C LYS A 23 0.01 -17.13 -40.63
N LYS A 24 1.01 -17.85 -41.16
CA LYS A 24 2.09 -18.51 -40.37
C LYS A 24 2.62 -17.59 -39.25
N THR A 25 2.78 -18.12 -38.05
CA THR A 25 3.33 -17.42 -36.88
C THR A 25 4.85 -17.51 -36.87
N LEU A 26 5.53 -16.53 -36.25
CA LEU A 26 6.98 -16.61 -36.02
C LEU A 26 7.32 -17.81 -35.13
N ARG A 27 6.45 -18.13 -34.16
CA ARG A 27 6.49 -19.34 -33.33
C ARG A 27 6.60 -20.63 -34.14
N SER A 28 5.85 -20.75 -35.25
CA SER A 28 5.87 -21.96 -36.10
C SER A 28 7.19 -22.22 -36.83
N SER A 29 8.11 -21.24 -36.81
CA SER A 29 9.44 -21.34 -37.37
C SER A 29 10.52 -21.62 -36.32
N LEU A 30 10.15 -21.78 -35.05
CA LEU A 30 11.05 -22.04 -33.94
C LEU A 30 10.89 -23.48 -33.44
N ASP A 31 12.00 -24.09 -33.03
CA ASP A 31 11.98 -25.42 -32.42
C ASP A 31 11.38 -25.37 -31.00
N GLY A 32 10.69 -26.45 -30.62
CA GLY A 32 10.03 -26.57 -29.31
C GLY A 32 10.90 -26.18 -28.10
N PRO A 33 12.16 -26.66 -27.98
CA PRO A 33 13.05 -26.26 -26.89
C PRO A 33 13.38 -24.77 -26.83
N ILE A 34 13.50 -24.10 -27.97
CA ILE A 34 13.77 -22.65 -28.04
C ILE A 34 12.55 -21.87 -27.56
N VAL A 35 11.36 -22.30 -28.00
CA VAL A 35 10.10 -21.70 -27.58
C VAL A 35 9.94 -21.78 -26.06
N LEU A 36 10.22 -22.95 -25.46
CA LEU A 36 10.17 -23.13 -24.01
C LEU A 36 11.18 -22.25 -23.26
N ALA A 37 12.40 -22.10 -23.78
CA ALA A 37 13.41 -21.23 -23.19
C ALA A 37 13.00 -19.75 -23.24
N ILE A 38 12.39 -19.30 -24.34
CA ILE A 38 11.86 -17.94 -24.46
C ILE A 38 10.71 -17.73 -23.47
N GLU A 39 9.78 -18.69 -23.36
CA GLU A 39 8.66 -18.62 -22.41
C GLU A 39 9.13 -18.56 -20.96
N ASP A 40 10.11 -19.39 -20.58
CA ASP A 40 10.68 -19.40 -19.23
C ASP A 40 11.36 -18.06 -18.89
N PHE A 41 12.22 -17.56 -19.79
CA PHE A 41 12.83 -16.25 -19.59
C PHE A 41 11.80 -15.12 -19.55
N HIS A 42 10.79 -15.14 -20.43
CA HIS A 42 9.74 -14.13 -20.46
C HIS A 42 8.87 -14.16 -19.19
N LYS A 43 8.65 -15.34 -18.61
CA LYS A 43 7.95 -15.49 -17.32
C LYS A 43 8.79 -14.97 -16.16
N GLN A 44 10.05 -15.38 -16.05
CA GLN A 44 10.93 -14.97 -14.96
C GLN A 44 11.21 -13.46 -14.99
N SER A 45 11.48 -12.91 -16.17
CA SER A 45 11.83 -11.50 -16.32
C SER A 45 10.67 -10.53 -16.14
N PHE A 46 9.45 -11.03 -15.89
CA PHE A 46 8.27 -10.19 -15.64
C PHE A 46 8.47 -9.31 -14.40
N PHE A 47 8.98 -9.89 -13.30
CA PHE A 47 9.16 -9.17 -12.04
C PHE A 47 10.47 -8.39 -11.94
N PHE A 48 11.35 -8.46 -12.94
CA PHE A 48 12.66 -7.82 -12.86
C PHE A 48 12.54 -6.30 -12.65
N THR A 49 11.61 -5.63 -13.31
CA THR A 49 11.38 -4.19 -13.08
C THR A 49 11.00 -3.89 -11.63
N HIS A 50 10.13 -4.70 -11.03
CA HIS A 50 9.73 -4.55 -9.63
C HIS A 50 10.88 -4.83 -8.67
N LEU A 51 11.66 -5.88 -8.92
CA LEU A 51 12.81 -6.25 -8.10
C LEU A 51 13.95 -5.22 -8.17
N LEU A 52 14.16 -4.59 -9.33
CA LEU A 52 15.12 -3.50 -9.48
C LEU A 52 14.67 -2.24 -8.73
N ASN A 53 13.36 -2.02 -8.65
CA ASN A 53 12.73 -0.92 -7.94
C ASN A 53 12.17 -1.39 -6.58
N ILE A 54 12.94 -2.20 -5.84
CA ILE A 54 12.43 -2.90 -4.65
C ILE A 54 11.87 -1.95 -3.59
N SER A 55 12.46 -0.77 -3.39
CA SER A 55 11.97 0.21 -2.42
C SER A 55 10.56 0.70 -2.76
N GLU A 56 10.31 1.01 -4.03
CA GLU A 56 8.99 1.44 -4.49
C GLU A 56 7.99 0.27 -4.47
N ALA A 57 8.42 -0.92 -4.93
CA ALA A 57 7.58 -2.12 -4.91
C ALA A 57 7.17 -2.50 -3.48
N LEU A 58 8.08 -2.40 -2.52
CA LEU A 58 7.80 -2.68 -1.11
C LEU A 58 6.79 -1.69 -0.54
N GLN A 59 6.98 -0.39 -0.80
CA GLN A 59 6.02 0.64 -0.38
C GLN A 59 4.62 0.38 -0.96
N GLN A 60 4.53 0.03 -2.25
CA GLN A 60 3.24 -0.28 -2.89
C GLN A 60 2.58 -1.54 -2.32
N CYS A 61 3.36 -2.57 -1.96
CA CYS A 61 2.84 -3.79 -1.35
C CYS A 61 2.37 -3.61 0.10
N CYS A 62 2.86 -2.58 0.79
CA CYS A 62 2.55 -2.29 2.19
C CYS A 62 1.72 -1.01 2.36
N ASP A 63 1.12 -0.48 1.29
CA ASP A 63 0.35 0.77 1.34
C ASP A 63 -0.99 0.56 2.05
N LEU A 64 -1.07 1.00 3.31
CA LEU A 64 -2.29 0.98 4.14
C LEU A 64 -2.88 2.39 4.32
N SER A 65 -2.40 3.39 3.59
CA SER A 65 -2.81 4.81 3.69
C SER A 65 -4.31 5.04 3.47
N GLN A 66 -4.96 4.13 2.74
CA GLN A 66 -6.37 4.27 2.37
C GLN A 66 -7.34 4.05 3.52
N LEU A 67 -6.89 3.54 4.67
CA LEU A 67 -7.74 3.24 5.82
C LEU A 67 -8.30 4.49 6.51
N TRP A 68 -7.63 5.63 6.41
CA TRP A 68 -8.09 6.89 7.01
C TRP A 68 -9.08 7.66 6.10
N PHE A 69 -8.82 7.65 4.78
CA PHE A 69 -9.59 8.44 3.81
C PHE A 69 -11.05 8.01 3.71
N ARG A 70 -11.95 8.99 3.69
CA ARG A 70 -13.41 8.78 3.80
C ARG A 70 -14.24 9.81 3.03
N GLU A 71 -13.63 10.51 2.08
CA GLU A 71 -14.25 11.57 1.26
C GLU A 71 -15.45 11.04 0.47
N PHE A 72 -15.37 9.80 -0.03
CA PHE A 72 -16.51 9.15 -0.68
C PHE A 72 -17.73 9.06 0.24
N PHE A 73 -17.53 8.67 1.50
CA PHE A 73 -18.62 8.58 2.47
C PHE A 73 -19.10 9.96 2.94
N LEU A 74 -18.21 10.97 3.01
CA LEU A 74 -18.60 12.35 3.30
C LEU A 74 -19.51 12.91 2.21
N GLU A 75 -19.19 12.68 0.94
CA GLU A 75 -20.02 13.10 -0.20
C GLU A 75 -21.43 12.49 -0.12
N LEU A 76 -21.54 11.21 0.26
CA LEU A 76 -22.83 10.53 0.47
C LEU A 76 -23.68 11.14 1.59
N THR A 77 -23.11 11.95 2.48
CA THR A 77 -23.89 12.67 3.50
C THR A 77 -24.65 13.87 2.92
N MET A 78 -24.43 14.23 1.65
CA MET A 78 -25.03 15.39 0.98
C MET A 78 -24.83 16.68 1.78
N GLY A 79 -23.59 16.91 2.25
CA GLY A 79 -23.20 18.09 3.02
C GLY A 79 -23.74 18.15 4.45
N ARG A 80 -24.42 17.09 4.94
CA ARG A 80 -24.90 17.02 6.33
C ARG A 80 -23.78 16.82 7.34
N ARG A 81 -22.65 16.26 6.90
CA ARG A 81 -21.43 16.15 7.70
C ARG A 81 -20.26 16.76 6.96
N ILE A 82 -19.49 17.55 7.68
CA ILE A 82 -18.24 18.14 7.19
C ILE A 82 -17.09 17.16 7.45
N GLN A 83 -17.14 16.40 8.55
CA GLN A 83 -16.20 15.34 8.88
C GLN A 83 -16.88 14.26 9.75
N PHE A 84 -16.32 13.05 9.79
CA PHE A 84 -16.73 12.00 10.73
C PHE A 84 -15.96 12.12 12.05
N PRO A 85 -16.55 11.68 13.17
CA PRO A 85 -15.87 11.70 14.46
C PRO A 85 -14.79 10.61 14.53
N ILE A 86 -13.86 10.73 15.48
CA ILE A 86 -12.64 9.89 15.55
C ILE A 86 -12.97 8.42 15.79
N GLU A 87 -14.06 8.11 16.49
CA GLU A 87 -14.53 6.75 16.77
C GLU A 87 -14.98 6.01 15.51
N MET A 88 -15.09 6.71 14.38
CA MET A 88 -15.34 6.16 13.05
C MET A 88 -14.08 6.10 12.17
N SER A 89 -12.91 6.44 12.71
CA SER A 89 -11.63 6.39 12.01
C SER A 89 -10.94 5.05 12.23
N MET A 90 -10.54 4.37 11.16
CA MET A 90 -9.93 3.03 11.26
C MET A 90 -8.63 3.01 12.09
N PRO A 91 -7.66 3.94 11.90
CA PRO A 91 -6.51 4.03 12.78
C PRO A 91 -6.88 4.08 14.27
N TRP A 92 -7.85 4.93 14.63
CA TRP A 92 -8.28 5.06 16.02
C TRP A 92 -9.06 3.85 16.53
N ILE A 93 -10.00 3.30 15.76
CA ILE A 93 -10.76 2.09 16.14
C ILE A 93 -9.80 0.94 16.49
N LEU A 94 -8.75 0.75 15.70
CA LEU A 94 -7.75 -0.30 15.93
C LEU A 94 -6.91 -0.02 17.17
N THR A 95 -6.44 1.22 17.36
CA THR A 95 -5.68 1.60 18.56
C THR A 95 -6.53 1.48 19.82
N ASP A 96 -7.73 2.05 19.81
CA ASP A 96 -8.66 2.09 20.92
C ASP A 96 -9.05 0.68 21.36
N HIS A 97 -9.30 -0.24 20.41
CA HIS A 97 -9.57 -1.64 20.73
C HIS A 97 -8.45 -2.30 21.55
N ILE A 98 -7.17 -2.05 21.21
CA ILE A 98 -6.02 -2.57 21.96
C ILE A 98 -5.97 -1.95 23.37
N LEU A 99 -6.27 -0.65 23.47
CA LEU A 99 -6.26 0.08 24.75
C LEU A 99 -7.41 -0.34 25.68
N GLU A 100 -8.60 -0.56 25.13
CA GLU A 100 -9.80 -0.97 25.88
C GLU A 100 -9.69 -2.40 26.38
N THR A 101 -9.32 -3.33 25.49
CA THR A 101 -9.20 -4.75 25.84
C THR A 101 -8.04 -5.03 26.79
N LYS A 102 -6.98 -4.19 26.74
CA LYS A 102 -5.77 -4.33 27.57
C LYS A 102 -5.11 -5.71 27.42
N GLU A 103 -5.29 -6.32 26.27
CA GLU A 103 -4.77 -7.65 25.96
C GLU A 103 -3.23 -7.59 25.94
N PRO A 104 -2.53 -8.28 26.87
CA PRO A 104 -1.08 -8.13 27.03
C PRO A 104 -0.30 -8.50 25.77
N SER A 105 -0.80 -9.48 25.01
CA SER A 105 -0.21 -9.93 23.76
C SER A 105 -0.28 -8.87 22.65
N MET A 106 -1.27 -7.98 22.69
CA MET A 106 -1.50 -6.95 21.66
C MET A 106 -0.85 -5.60 22.01
N MET A 107 -0.50 -5.37 23.27
CA MET A 107 0.01 -4.08 23.75
C MET A 107 1.31 -3.67 23.06
N GLU A 108 2.17 -4.62 22.70
CA GLU A 108 3.41 -4.35 21.96
C GLU A 108 3.17 -3.86 20.52
N TYR A 109 1.95 -4.06 19.99
CA TYR A 109 1.57 -3.67 18.63
C TYR A 109 0.82 -2.34 18.56
N VAL A 110 0.54 -1.68 19.69
CA VAL A 110 -0.31 -0.48 19.74
C VAL A 110 0.19 0.70 18.89
N LEU A 111 1.50 0.73 18.61
CA LEU A 111 2.11 1.76 17.76
C LEU A 111 1.94 1.50 16.25
N TYR A 112 1.63 0.27 15.81
CA TYR A 112 1.45 -0.01 14.39
C TYR A 112 0.18 0.64 13.81
N PRO A 113 -1.00 0.59 14.47
CA PRO A 113 -2.17 1.32 13.97
C PRO A 113 -1.99 2.85 14.02
N LEU A 114 -1.15 3.36 14.92
CA LEU A 114 -0.78 4.77 14.95
C LEU A 114 0.05 5.19 13.73
N ASP A 115 0.91 4.29 13.24
CA ASP A 115 1.73 4.53 12.05
C ASP A 115 0.87 4.70 10.78
N LEU A 116 -0.38 4.23 10.77
CA LEU A 116 -1.32 4.46 9.66
C LEU A 116 -1.61 5.95 9.42
N TYR A 117 -1.49 6.80 10.44
CA TYR A 117 -1.56 8.25 10.25
C TYR A 117 -0.38 8.77 9.41
N ASN A 118 0.82 8.20 9.58
CA ASN A 118 1.98 8.57 8.78
C ASN A 118 1.80 8.16 7.31
N ASP A 119 1.31 6.95 7.05
CA ASP A 119 1.00 6.47 5.70
C ASP A 119 -0.02 7.38 5.01
N SER A 120 -1.10 7.72 5.73
CA SER A 120 -2.17 8.59 5.23
C SER A 120 -1.67 10.00 4.96
N ALA A 121 -0.90 10.59 5.87
CA ALA A 121 -0.31 11.92 5.73
C ALA A 121 0.66 12.00 4.55
N TYR A 122 1.54 11.00 4.42
CA TYR A 122 2.46 10.89 3.29
C TYR A 122 1.69 10.79 1.96
N TYR A 123 0.63 9.98 1.91
CA TYR A 123 -0.20 9.83 0.72
C TYR A 123 -0.94 11.13 0.37
N ALA A 124 -1.50 11.82 1.36
CA ALA A 124 -2.18 13.11 1.20
C ALA A 124 -1.26 14.16 0.55
N LEU A 125 0.00 14.24 0.99
CA LEU A 125 0.97 15.21 0.48
C LEU A 125 1.59 14.81 -0.86
N THR A 126 1.92 13.54 -1.07
CA THR A 126 2.69 13.11 -2.24
C THR A 126 1.83 12.63 -3.41
N LYS A 127 0.70 11.96 -3.15
CA LYS A 127 -0.20 11.41 -4.17
C LYS A 127 -1.37 12.35 -4.44
N PHE A 128 -2.18 12.67 -3.43
CA PHE A 128 -3.31 13.58 -3.60
C PHE A 128 -2.88 15.04 -3.76
N LYS A 129 -1.76 15.42 -3.13
CA LYS A 129 -1.21 16.79 -3.14
C LYS A 129 -2.23 17.79 -2.62
N LYS A 130 -2.87 17.47 -1.49
CA LYS A 130 -3.90 18.30 -0.85
C LYS A 130 -3.49 18.61 0.59
N GLN A 131 -3.26 19.89 0.86
CA GLN A 131 -2.89 20.35 2.21
C GLN A 131 -4.02 20.12 3.22
N PHE A 132 -5.28 20.40 2.84
CA PHE A 132 -6.40 20.26 3.76
C PHE A 132 -6.57 18.83 4.30
N LEU A 133 -6.26 17.81 3.48
CA LEU A 133 -6.28 16.41 3.95
C LEU A 133 -5.21 16.16 5.01
N TYR A 134 -4.01 16.70 4.82
CA TYR A 134 -2.94 16.62 5.82
C TYR A 134 -3.34 17.34 7.12
N ASP A 135 -3.92 18.55 7.00
CA ASP A 135 -4.35 19.33 8.17
C ASP A 135 -5.43 18.59 8.99
N GLU A 136 -6.36 17.89 8.32
CA GLU A 136 -7.36 17.05 8.98
C GLU A 136 -6.75 15.81 9.65
N ILE A 137 -5.77 15.16 9.01
CA ILE A 137 -5.03 14.04 9.59
C ILE A 137 -4.26 14.48 10.84
N GLU A 138 -3.56 15.61 10.77
CA GLU A 138 -2.79 16.18 11.88
C GLU A 138 -3.70 16.55 13.07
N ALA A 139 -4.86 17.15 12.78
CA ALA A 139 -5.86 17.46 13.79
C ALA A 139 -6.38 16.20 14.49
N GLU A 140 -6.74 15.15 13.73
CA GLU A 140 -7.24 13.89 14.30
C GLU A 140 -6.18 13.17 15.15
N ALA A 141 -4.93 13.12 14.68
CA ALA A 141 -3.82 12.56 15.43
C ALA A 141 -3.55 13.33 16.74
N SER A 142 -3.69 14.66 16.70
CA SER A 142 -3.55 15.53 17.88
C SER A 142 -4.67 15.31 18.90
N ASP A 143 -5.91 15.12 18.44
CA ASP A 143 -7.08 14.83 19.30
C ASP A 143 -7.00 13.45 19.96
N MET A 144 -6.41 12.46 19.27
CA MET A 144 -6.24 11.10 19.75
C MET A 144 -5.15 10.98 20.84
N LEU A 145 -4.07 11.76 20.73
CA LEU A 145 -2.87 11.61 21.55
C LEU A 145 -3.12 11.73 23.08
N PRO A 146 -3.96 12.66 23.59
CA PRO A 146 -4.29 12.69 25.02
C PRO A 146 -4.95 11.40 25.52
N SER A 147 -5.91 10.85 24.76
CA SER A 147 -6.60 9.61 25.10
C SER A 147 -5.64 8.41 25.13
N PHE A 148 -4.69 8.38 24.19
CA PHE A 148 -3.60 7.41 24.18
C PHE A 148 -2.71 7.50 25.43
N LEU A 149 -2.27 8.71 25.78
CA LEU A 149 -1.35 8.95 26.90
C LEU A 149 -1.99 8.67 28.28
N GLN A 150 -3.30 8.86 28.41
CA GLN A 150 -4.04 8.65 29.66
C GLN A 150 -4.37 7.17 29.95
N SER A 151 -4.16 6.25 28.99
CA SER A 151 -4.45 4.83 29.18
C SER A 151 -3.57 4.23 30.30
N PRO A 152 -4.14 3.58 31.35
CA PRO A 152 -3.48 3.39 32.65
C PRO A 152 -2.24 2.47 32.71
N ARG A 153 -1.71 1.97 31.59
CA ARG A 153 -0.49 1.15 31.53
C ARG A 153 0.37 1.36 30.27
N GLY A 154 0.10 2.38 29.45
CA GLY A 154 0.88 2.64 28.23
C GLY A 154 2.36 3.00 28.47
N TRP A 155 2.74 3.22 29.74
CA TRP A 155 4.06 3.70 30.14
C TRP A 155 4.62 2.91 31.33
N THR A 156 4.63 1.58 31.26
CA THR A 156 5.82 0.91 31.79
C THR A 156 6.88 0.95 30.70
N TRP A 157 8.06 1.36 31.13
CA TRP A 157 9.28 1.76 30.44
C TRP A 157 9.88 0.86 29.31
N PRO A 158 9.50 -0.40 29.04
CA PRO A 158 10.24 -1.20 28.05
C PRO A 158 10.09 -0.83 26.57
N VAL A 159 9.02 -0.14 26.14
CA VAL A 159 8.73 0.06 24.69
C VAL A 159 9.51 1.22 24.07
N LEU A 160 9.89 2.24 24.85
CA LEU A 160 10.62 3.42 24.37
C LEU A 160 12.12 3.41 24.72
N GLN A 161 12.61 2.31 25.28
CA GLN A 161 13.99 2.15 25.74
C GLN A 161 14.84 1.19 24.89
N LYS A 162 14.35 0.73 23.73
CA LYS A 162 15.16 -0.04 22.79
C LYS A 162 15.55 0.79 21.58
#